data_AF-A0A1E7MWS2-F1
#
_entry.id   AF-A0A1E7MWS2-F1
#
_cell.length_a   1.000
_cell.length_b   1.000
_cell.length_c   1.000
_cell.angle_alpha   90.00
_cell.angle_beta   90.00
_cell.angle_gamma   90.00
#
_symmetry.space_group_name_H-M   'P 1'
#
loop_
_entity.id
_entity.type
_entity.pdbx_description
1 polymer ?
#
loop_
_entity_poly.entity_id
_entity_poly.type
_entity_poly.pdbx_seq_one_letter_code
_entity_poly.pdbx_strand_id
1 'polypeptide(L)'
;MPVAYVLVPPGASAKTLTAGFARYLGIPVTARMTQAQLMQAVCHTYNTAGVRLVLIDEIHRLNPRTTTGAEAADLLKDLTERIGATFVYAGIDVTTTALFTGVRGAQLAARASLVETGALPARLGNRRPFTDLVTDLENALDLQRHRPGTLPRHAPYLHQRTAGRIGSLARLIREAALTAILDGTEKITKTTLDGVRLDHQAETHPTPRPRARRQAR
;
A
#
# COMPACT_ATOMS: atom_id res chain seq x y z
N MET A 1 -20.36 -0.45 -13.43
CA MET A 1 -18.94 -0.20 -13.10
C MET A 1 -18.27 -1.55 -12.89
N PRO A 2 -17.16 -1.88 -13.58
CA PRO A 2 -16.62 -3.24 -13.53
C PRO A 2 -15.76 -3.53 -12.29
N VAL A 3 -15.32 -2.50 -11.56
CA VAL A 3 -14.42 -2.63 -10.41
C VAL A 3 -15.10 -2.07 -9.16
N ALA A 4 -14.89 -2.72 -8.02
CA ALA A 4 -15.19 -2.19 -6.70
C ALA A 4 -13.94 -2.11 -5.82
N TYR A 5 -13.79 -1.05 -5.02
CA TYR A 5 -12.69 -0.89 -4.07
C TYR A 5 -13.24 -0.74 -2.65
N VAL A 6 -12.75 -1.57 -1.73
CA VAL A 6 -13.17 -1.58 -0.33
C VAL A 6 -11.93 -1.56 0.56
N LEU A 7 -11.84 -0.54 1.41
CA LEU A 7 -10.82 -0.46 2.46
C LEU A 7 -11.33 -1.16 3.72
N VAL A 8 -10.56 -2.10 4.28
CA VAL A 8 -10.92 -2.76 5.54
C VAL A 8 -10.83 -1.74 6.70
N PRO A 9 -11.91 -1.50 7.44
CA PRO A 9 -11.88 -0.59 8.59
C PRO A 9 -11.06 -1.20 9.75
N PRO A 10 -10.49 -0.37 10.63
CA PRO A 10 -9.81 -0.88 11.83
C PRO A 10 -10.82 -1.63 12.72
N GLY A 11 -10.43 -2.81 13.22
CA GLY A 11 -11.31 -3.64 14.05
C GLY A 11 -12.57 -4.12 13.33
N ALA A 12 -12.49 -4.34 12.01
CA ALA A 12 -13.66 -4.67 11.18
C ALA A 12 -14.42 -5.90 11.71
N SER A 13 -15.72 -5.70 11.94
CA SER A 13 -16.72 -6.77 12.03
C SER A 13 -17.33 -7.06 10.67
N ALA A 14 -18.03 -8.18 10.55
CA ALA A 14 -18.82 -8.50 9.36
C ALA A 14 -19.72 -7.32 8.97
N LYS A 15 -20.50 -6.76 9.91
CA LYS A 15 -21.39 -5.62 9.64
C LYS A 15 -20.65 -4.38 9.14
N THR A 16 -19.54 -4.00 9.76
CA THR A 16 -18.78 -2.81 9.31
C THR A 16 -18.15 -3.02 7.94
N LEU A 17 -17.71 -4.24 7.64
CA LEU A 17 -17.15 -4.60 6.35
C LEU A 17 -18.24 -4.59 5.27
N THR A 18 -19.40 -5.22 5.51
CA THR A 18 -20.53 -5.18 4.57
C THR A 18 -21.02 -3.76 4.31
N ALA A 19 -21.02 -2.90 5.33
CA ALA A 19 -21.33 -1.47 5.16
C ALA A 19 -20.32 -0.75 4.26
N GLY A 20 -19.03 -1.14 4.30
CA GLY A 20 -18.01 -0.67 3.37
C GLY A 20 -18.32 -1.02 1.91
N PHE A 21 -18.74 -2.26 1.64
CA PHE A 21 -19.21 -2.69 0.31
C PHE A 21 -20.45 -1.92 -0.15
N ALA A 22 -21.44 -1.77 0.74
CA ALA A 22 -22.66 -1.03 0.46
C ALA A 22 -22.36 0.43 0.09
N ARG A 23 -21.48 1.09 0.84
CA ARG A 23 -21.06 2.46 0.59
C ARG A 23 -20.40 2.65 -0.77
N TYR A 24 -19.64 1.67 -1.26
CA TYR A 24 -18.95 1.78 -2.54
C TYR A 24 -19.92 1.99 -3.72
N LEU A 25 -21.03 1.24 -3.76
CA LEU A 25 -22.06 1.38 -4.79
C LEU A 25 -23.22 2.31 -4.38
N GLY A 26 -23.07 3.05 -3.28
CA GLY A 26 -24.12 3.96 -2.80
C GLY A 26 -25.40 3.27 -2.36
N ILE A 27 -25.33 2.01 -1.91
CA ILE A 27 -26.48 1.26 -1.39
C ILE A 27 -26.93 1.93 -0.08
N PRO A 28 -28.21 2.38 0.02
CA PRO A 28 -28.70 2.99 1.24
C PRO A 28 -28.66 2.00 2.41
N VAL A 29 -27.93 2.34 3.46
CA VAL A 29 -27.83 1.55 4.70
C VAL A 29 -28.51 2.30 5.83
N THR A 30 -29.48 1.66 6.50
CA THR A 30 -30.10 2.21 7.70
C THR A 30 -29.66 1.44 8.94
N ALA A 31 -29.69 2.09 10.12
CA ALA A 31 -29.29 1.47 11.38
C ALA A 31 -30.07 0.19 11.72
N ARG A 32 -31.31 0.07 11.21
CA ARG A 32 -32.22 -1.05 11.45
C ARG A 32 -31.97 -2.26 10.54
N MET A 33 -31.19 -2.10 9.47
CA MET A 33 -30.92 -3.23 8.56
C MET A 33 -30.13 -4.32 9.29
N THR A 34 -30.61 -5.54 9.14
CA THR A 34 -29.88 -6.73 9.62
C THR A 34 -28.68 -7.00 8.70
N GLN A 35 -27.69 -7.74 9.20
CA GLN A 35 -26.54 -8.15 8.39
C GLN A 35 -26.99 -8.95 7.15
N ALA A 36 -27.98 -9.83 7.28
CA ALA A 36 -28.51 -10.61 6.17
C ALA A 36 -29.15 -9.72 5.08
N GLN A 37 -29.93 -8.70 5.47
CA GLN A 37 -30.51 -7.74 4.53
C GLN A 37 -29.43 -6.94 3.80
N LEU A 38 -28.41 -6.48 4.54
CA LEU A 38 -27.30 -5.73 3.99
C LEU A 38 -26.49 -6.58 3.01
N MET A 39 -26.22 -7.84 3.36
CA MET A 39 -25.54 -8.80 2.51
C MET A 39 -26.31 -9.05 1.21
N GLN A 40 -27.62 -9.30 1.29
CA GLN A 40 -28.47 -9.50 0.11
C GLN A 40 -28.46 -8.27 -0.81
N ALA A 41 -28.58 -7.07 -0.24
CA ALA A 41 -28.52 -5.84 -1.01
C ALA A 41 -27.16 -5.66 -1.72
N VAL A 42 -26.05 -5.93 -1.03
CA VAL A 42 -24.71 -5.90 -1.62
C VAL A 42 -24.58 -6.90 -2.77
N CYS A 43 -24.88 -8.19 -2.54
CA CYS A 43 -24.74 -9.22 -3.57
C CYS A 43 -25.62 -8.92 -4.79
N HIS A 44 -26.89 -8.56 -4.57
CA HIS A 44 -27.81 -8.22 -5.66
C HIS A 44 -27.30 -7.03 -6.47
N THR A 45 -26.88 -5.95 -5.80
CA THR A 45 -26.44 -4.73 -6.47
C THR A 45 -25.12 -4.94 -7.21
N TYR A 46 -24.16 -5.65 -6.62
CA TYR A 46 -22.86 -5.93 -7.25
C TYR A 46 -23.02 -6.78 -8.53
N ASN A 47 -23.85 -7.83 -8.47
CA ASN A 47 -24.12 -8.67 -9.64
C ASN A 47 -24.91 -7.91 -10.71
N THR A 48 -25.94 -7.15 -10.33
CA THR A 48 -26.76 -6.35 -11.27
C THR A 48 -25.95 -5.23 -11.92
N ALA A 49 -25.05 -4.58 -11.17
CA ALA A 49 -24.15 -3.55 -11.69
C ALA A 49 -23.02 -4.10 -12.58
N GLY A 50 -22.93 -5.42 -12.71
CA GLY A 50 -21.91 -6.09 -13.51
C GLY A 50 -20.49 -5.90 -12.95
N VAL A 51 -20.33 -5.89 -11.62
CA VAL A 51 -19.00 -5.85 -11.00
C VAL A 51 -18.28 -7.17 -11.30
N ARG A 52 -17.06 -7.07 -11.84
CA ARG A 52 -16.23 -8.22 -12.23
C ARG A 52 -14.89 -8.28 -11.49
N LEU A 53 -14.52 -7.20 -10.80
CA LEU A 53 -13.32 -7.11 -9.96
C LEU A 53 -13.66 -6.44 -8.64
N VAL A 54 -13.23 -7.01 -7.53
CA VAL A 54 -13.34 -6.43 -6.19
C VAL A 54 -11.94 -6.36 -5.58
N LEU A 55 -11.48 -5.16 -5.29
CA LEU A 55 -10.22 -4.88 -4.62
C LEU A 55 -10.51 -4.64 -3.13
N ILE A 56 -9.91 -5.44 -2.26
CA ILE A 56 -10.01 -5.30 -0.81
C ILE A 56 -8.63 -4.94 -0.28
N ASP A 57 -8.51 -3.75 0.30
CA ASP A 57 -7.24 -3.20 0.76
C ASP A 57 -7.13 -3.22 2.29
N GLU A 58 -5.90 -3.20 2.79
CA GLU A 58 -5.55 -3.28 4.21
C GLU A 58 -6.08 -4.56 4.90
N ILE A 59 -6.03 -5.71 4.21
CA ILE A 59 -6.59 -6.98 4.72
C ILE A 59 -5.97 -7.44 6.04
N HIS A 60 -4.73 -7.03 6.31
CA HIS A 60 -4.00 -7.27 7.56
C HIS A 60 -4.66 -6.62 8.79
N ARG A 61 -5.61 -5.70 8.61
CA ARG A 61 -6.43 -5.13 9.69
C ARG A 61 -7.46 -6.11 10.22
N LEU A 62 -7.78 -7.17 9.47
CA LEU A 62 -8.56 -8.27 9.99
C LEU A 62 -7.71 -9.07 10.97
N ASN A 63 -8.21 -9.23 12.20
CA ASN A 63 -7.61 -10.13 13.19
C ASN A 63 -8.56 -11.31 13.49
N PRO A 64 -8.46 -12.42 12.74
CA PRO A 64 -9.31 -13.61 12.90
C PRO A 64 -9.14 -14.34 14.23
N ARG A 65 -8.14 -13.98 15.05
CA ARG A 65 -8.02 -14.48 16.43
C ARG A 65 -9.07 -13.88 17.36
N THR A 66 -9.77 -12.84 16.92
CA THR A 66 -10.93 -12.28 17.61
C THR A 66 -12.21 -12.79 16.97
N THR A 67 -13.28 -12.95 17.76
CA THR A 67 -14.61 -13.33 17.26
C THR A 67 -15.04 -12.41 16.11
N THR A 68 -14.87 -11.10 16.29
CA THR A 68 -15.19 -10.07 15.31
C THR A 68 -14.46 -10.25 13.98
N GLY A 69 -13.16 -10.57 14.02
CA GLY A 69 -12.36 -10.81 12.82
C GLY A 69 -12.70 -12.14 12.13
N ALA A 70 -13.08 -13.17 12.90
CA ALA A 70 -13.55 -14.43 12.33
C ALA A 70 -14.86 -14.24 11.55
N GLU A 71 -15.82 -13.48 12.11
CA GLU A 71 -17.06 -13.12 11.42
C GLU A 71 -16.79 -12.35 10.12
N ALA A 72 -15.83 -11.41 10.12
CA ALA A 72 -15.45 -10.66 8.93
C ALA A 72 -14.81 -11.55 7.85
N ALA A 73 -14.00 -12.53 8.24
CA ALA A 73 -13.40 -13.51 7.33
C ALA A 73 -14.47 -14.43 6.70
N ASP A 74 -15.42 -14.92 7.51
CA ASP A 74 -16.54 -15.73 7.03
C ASP A 74 -17.43 -14.93 6.07
N LEU A 75 -17.67 -13.64 6.35
CA LEU A 75 -18.38 -12.73 5.43
C LEU A 75 -17.65 -12.61 4.07
N LEU A 76 -16.33 -12.43 4.07
CA LEU A 76 -15.56 -12.32 2.82
C LEU A 76 -15.67 -13.58 1.98
N LYS A 77 -15.61 -14.75 2.62
CA LYS A 77 -15.86 -16.02 1.95
C LYS A 77 -17.26 -16.04 1.31
N ASP A 78 -18.30 -15.72 2.08
CA ASP A 78 -19.67 -15.69 1.58
C ASP A 78 -19.85 -14.75 0.38
N LEU A 79 -19.20 -13.58 0.41
CA LEU A 79 -19.22 -12.62 -0.70
C LEU A 79 -18.53 -13.18 -1.95
N THR A 80 -17.41 -13.88 -1.79
CA THR A 80 -16.68 -14.49 -2.92
C THR A 80 -17.46 -15.61 -3.61
N GLU A 81 -18.36 -16.27 -2.89
CA GLU A 81 -19.20 -17.35 -3.43
C GLU A 81 -20.48 -16.81 -4.09
N ARG A 82 -20.91 -15.59 -3.76
CA ARG A 82 -22.17 -14.99 -4.23
C ARG A 82 -22.00 -13.90 -5.28
N ILE A 83 -20.82 -13.28 -5.36
CA ILE A 83 -20.51 -12.23 -6.33
C ILE A 83 -19.64 -12.84 -7.42
N GLY A 84 -20.09 -12.78 -8.67
CA GLY A 84 -19.39 -13.29 -9.85
C GLY A 84 -18.16 -12.47 -10.29
N ALA A 85 -17.35 -12.03 -9.32
CA ALA A 85 -16.21 -11.16 -9.52
C ALA A 85 -14.91 -11.82 -9.05
N THR A 86 -13.79 -11.40 -9.64
CA THR A 86 -12.46 -11.71 -9.12
C THR A 86 -12.18 -10.85 -7.89
N PHE A 87 -11.76 -11.47 -6.79
CA PHE A 87 -11.38 -10.77 -5.57
C PHE A 87 -9.86 -10.66 -5.49
N VAL A 88 -9.36 -9.45 -5.26
CA VAL A 88 -7.94 -9.15 -5.02
C VAL A 88 -7.80 -8.61 -3.61
N TYR A 89 -6.97 -9.28 -2.80
CA TYR A 89 -6.70 -8.89 -1.43
C TYR A 89 -5.32 -8.22 -1.36
N ALA A 90 -5.26 -7.00 -0.84
CA ALA A 90 -4.04 -6.22 -0.67
C ALA A 90 -3.80 -5.94 0.82
N GLY A 91 -2.53 -5.94 1.22
CA GLY A 91 -2.09 -5.66 2.58
C GLY A 91 -0.62 -6.02 2.79
N ILE A 92 -0.13 -5.77 3.99
CA ILE A 92 1.20 -6.19 4.42
C ILE A 92 1.14 -7.58 5.06
N ASP A 93 2.16 -8.40 4.85
CA ASP A 93 2.32 -9.74 5.45
C ASP A 93 1.06 -10.61 5.36
N VAL A 94 0.37 -10.56 4.22
CA VAL A 94 -0.93 -11.20 4.00
C VAL A 94 -0.89 -12.71 4.24
N THR A 95 0.23 -13.37 3.92
CA THR A 95 0.45 -14.80 4.14
C THR A 95 0.46 -15.19 5.63
N THR A 96 0.83 -14.26 6.50
CA THR A 96 0.84 -14.45 7.96
C THR A 96 -0.50 -14.07 8.61
N THR A 97 -1.35 -13.36 7.86
CA THR A 97 -2.68 -12.98 8.33
C THR A 97 -3.55 -14.23 8.46
N ALA A 98 -4.29 -14.34 9.56
CA ALA A 98 -5.10 -15.53 9.83
C ALA A 98 -6.29 -15.74 8.85
N LEU A 99 -6.46 -14.84 7.89
CA LEU A 99 -7.40 -15.00 6.78
C LEU A 99 -6.94 -16.10 5.82
N PHE A 100 -5.63 -16.35 5.74
CA PHE A 100 -5.02 -17.33 4.84
C PHE A 100 -4.32 -18.48 5.59
N THR A 101 -4.39 -18.52 6.92
CA THR A 101 -3.79 -19.58 7.76
C THR A 101 -4.87 -20.34 8.55
N GLY A 102 -4.56 -21.58 8.96
CA GLY A 102 -5.51 -22.47 9.63
C GLY A 102 -6.55 -23.12 8.70
N VAL A 103 -7.41 -23.99 9.24
CA VAL A 103 -8.37 -24.80 8.45
C VAL A 103 -9.36 -23.94 7.65
N ARG A 104 -9.85 -22.83 8.25
CA ARG A 104 -10.76 -21.89 7.58
C ARG A 104 -10.04 -21.06 6.50
N GLY A 105 -8.84 -20.57 6.80
CA GLY A 105 -8.04 -19.77 5.86
C GLY A 105 -7.50 -20.58 4.68
N ALA A 106 -7.25 -21.87 4.86
CA ALA A 106 -6.79 -22.77 3.80
C ALA A 106 -7.75 -22.83 2.61
N GLN A 107 -9.06 -22.69 2.83
CA GLN A 107 -10.04 -22.68 1.74
C GLN A 107 -9.95 -21.42 0.88
N LEU A 108 -9.68 -20.26 1.49
CA LEU A 108 -9.50 -19.00 0.77
C LEU A 108 -8.14 -18.95 0.10
N ALA A 109 -7.09 -19.41 0.79
CA ALA A 109 -5.74 -19.54 0.26
C ALA A 109 -5.66 -20.47 -0.95
N ALA A 110 -6.39 -21.60 -0.93
CA ALA A 110 -6.44 -22.53 -2.08
C ALA A 110 -7.09 -21.93 -3.34
N ARG A 111 -7.87 -20.85 -3.19
CA ARG A 111 -8.53 -20.14 -4.29
C ARG A 111 -7.79 -18.87 -4.72
N ALA A 112 -6.73 -18.47 -4.01
CA ALA A 112 -6.00 -17.23 -4.24
C ALA A 112 -4.61 -17.51 -4.82
N SER A 113 -4.16 -16.66 -5.74
CA SER A 113 -2.76 -16.60 -6.17
C SER A 113 -2.06 -15.48 -5.43
N LEU A 114 -0.99 -15.83 -4.72
CA LEU A 114 -0.18 -14.84 -4.00
C LEU A 114 0.76 -14.13 -4.98
N VAL A 115 0.71 -12.80 -4.96
CA VAL A 115 1.71 -11.95 -5.61
C VAL A 115 2.46 -11.21 -4.51
N GLU A 116 3.72 -11.57 -4.31
CA GLU A 116 4.57 -10.90 -3.33
C GLU A 116 5.13 -9.61 -3.93
N THR A 117 4.83 -8.49 -3.28
CA THR A 117 5.38 -7.18 -3.63
C THR A 117 6.38 -6.75 -2.56
N GLY A 118 7.64 -6.59 -2.95
CA GLY A 118 8.70 -6.11 -2.07
C GLY A 118 9.09 -4.65 -2.33
N ALA A 119 10.18 -4.22 -1.69
CA ALA A 119 10.83 -2.96 -2.04
C ALA A 119 11.16 -2.90 -3.53
N LEU A 120 11.01 -1.72 -4.13
CA LEU A 120 11.23 -1.55 -5.55
C LEU A 120 12.72 -1.76 -5.86
N PRO A 121 13.07 -2.71 -6.74
CA PRO A 121 14.46 -3.04 -6.98
C PRO A 121 15.13 -1.92 -7.78
N ALA A 122 16.42 -1.72 -7.55
CA ALA A 122 17.20 -0.77 -8.35
C ALA A 122 17.21 -1.16 -9.85
N ARG A 123 17.17 -2.47 -10.14
CA ARG A 123 17.10 -3.04 -11.49
C ARG A 123 16.22 -4.28 -11.52
N LEU A 124 15.51 -4.47 -12.63
CA LEU A 124 14.75 -5.69 -12.94
C LEU A 124 15.04 -6.08 -14.38
N GLY A 125 16.00 -7.00 -14.58
CA GLY A 125 16.58 -7.27 -15.90
C GLY A 125 17.19 -5.99 -16.50
N ASN A 126 16.71 -5.60 -17.68
CA ASN A 126 17.14 -4.37 -18.37
C ASN A 126 16.40 -3.11 -17.88
N ARG A 127 15.33 -3.25 -17.08
CA ARG A 127 14.55 -2.13 -16.56
C ARG A 127 15.17 -1.57 -15.27
N ARG A 128 14.92 -0.29 -14.99
CA ARG A 128 15.38 0.40 -13.78
C ARG A 128 14.19 1.02 -13.04
N PRO A 129 13.26 0.19 -12.53
CA PRO A 129 11.96 0.67 -12.06
C PRO A 129 12.09 1.71 -10.94
N PHE A 130 13.10 1.62 -10.08
CA PHE A 130 13.35 2.66 -9.08
C PHE A 130 13.80 3.99 -9.69
N THR A 131 14.64 3.97 -10.73
CA THR A 131 15.04 5.20 -11.44
C THR A 131 13.85 5.80 -12.19
N ASP A 132 13.00 4.96 -12.78
CA ASP A 132 11.78 5.37 -13.46
C ASP A 132 10.84 6.08 -12.48
N LEU A 133 10.59 5.48 -11.31
CA LEU A 133 9.80 6.12 -10.24
C LEU A 133 10.41 7.45 -9.76
N VAL A 134 11.73 7.53 -9.58
CA VAL A 134 12.40 8.78 -9.19
C VAL A 134 12.22 9.85 -10.27
N THR A 135 12.22 9.46 -11.54
CA THR A 135 11.99 10.37 -12.67
C THR A 135 10.55 10.90 -12.66
N ASP A 136 9.57 10.03 -12.44
CA ASP A 136 8.16 10.44 -12.35
C ASP A 136 7.92 11.37 -11.16
N LEU A 137 8.52 11.07 -10.01
CA LEU A 137 8.45 11.95 -8.84
C LEU A 137 9.12 13.31 -9.09
N GLU A 138 10.26 13.35 -9.78
CA GLU A 138 10.94 14.59 -10.15
C GLU A 138 10.10 15.44 -11.10
N ASN A 139 9.48 14.81 -12.10
CA ASN A 139 8.63 15.51 -13.07
C ASN A 139 7.36 16.10 -12.43
N ALA A 140 6.92 15.55 -11.31
CA ALA A 140 5.80 16.08 -10.53
C ALA A 140 6.20 17.22 -9.57
N LEU A 141 7.50 17.55 -9.45
CA LEU A 141 7.96 18.68 -8.63
C LEU A 141 7.85 20.00 -9.40
N ASP A 142 7.21 20.98 -8.79
CA ASP A 142 7.10 22.34 -9.34
C ASP A 142 8.12 23.29 -8.68
N LEU A 143 9.39 22.89 -8.68
CA LEU A 143 10.49 23.66 -8.12
C LEU A 143 11.16 24.51 -9.21
N GLN A 144 11.09 25.84 -9.08
CA GLN A 144 11.36 26.77 -10.19
C GLN A 144 12.81 26.73 -10.70
N ARG A 145 13.76 26.29 -9.87
CA ARG A 145 15.19 26.24 -10.22
C ARG A 145 15.73 24.82 -10.28
N HIS A 146 14.85 23.83 -10.18
CA HIS A 146 15.21 22.43 -10.29
C HIS A 146 15.37 22.04 -11.75
N ARG A 147 16.41 21.25 -12.06
CA ARG A 147 16.69 20.81 -13.42
C ARG A 147 16.23 19.35 -13.57
N PRO A 148 15.36 19.03 -14.53
CA PRO A 148 14.99 17.64 -14.82
C PRO A 148 16.23 16.76 -15.06
N GLY A 149 16.15 15.51 -14.62
CA GLY A 149 17.24 14.54 -14.63
C GLY A 149 18.24 14.67 -13.47
N THR A 150 17.99 15.52 -12.47
CA THR A 150 18.86 15.66 -11.29
C THR A 150 18.66 14.51 -10.32
N LEU A 151 17.43 14.22 -9.91
CA LEU A 151 17.12 13.13 -8.98
C LEU A 151 17.38 11.74 -9.58
N PRO A 152 17.03 11.45 -10.86
CA PRO A 152 17.34 10.16 -11.47
C PRO A 152 18.85 9.83 -11.47
N ARG A 153 19.72 10.83 -11.63
CA ARG A 153 21.19 10.66 -11.50
C ARG A 153 21.61 10.25 -10.09
N HIS A 154 20.81 10.60 -9.07
CA HIS A 154 21.01 10.20 -7.68
C HIS A 154 20.20 8.95 -7.29
N ALA A 155 19.60 8.23 -8.23
CA ALA A 155 18.81 7.03 -7.94
C ALA A 155 19.55 5.97 -7.09
N PRO A 156 20.86 5.67 -7.29
CA PRO A 156 21.57 4.73 -6.41
C PRO A 156 21.62 5.19 -4.94
N TYR A 157 21.85 6.50 -4.73
CA TYR A 157 21.89 7.10 -3.39
C TYR A 157 20.50 7.11 -2.76
N LEU A 158 19.46 7.49 -3.52
CA LEU A 158 18.07 7.48 -3.05
C LEU A 158 17.60 6.06 -2.72
N HIS A 159 18.01 5.06 -3.52
CA HIS A 159 17.70 3.65 -3.26
C HIS A 159 18.31 3.19 -1.94
N GLN A 160 19.59 3.51 -1.72
CA GLN A 160 20.28 3.21 -0.46
C GLN A 160 19.61 3.88 0.75
N ARG A 161 19.25 5.17 0.64
CA ARG A 161 18.60 5.93 1.74
C ARG A 161 17.21 5.42 2.10
N THR A 162 16.49 4.83 1.14
CA THR A 162 15.08 4.45 1.30
C THR A 162 14.87 2.94 1.37
N ALA A 163 15.93 2.16 1.13
CA ALA A 163 15.89 0.72 0.89
C ALA A 163 14.86 0.33 -0.19
N GLY A 164 14.68 1.16 -1.22
CA GLY A 164 13.70 0.93 -2.29
C GLY A 164 12.23 1.08 -1.89
N ARG A 165 11.93 1.56 -0.68
CA ARG A 165 10.53 1.76 -0.22
C ARG A 165 9.97 3.06 -0.77
N ILE A 166 8.88 2.95 -1.53
CA ILE A 166 8.20 4.07 -2.18
C ILE A 166 7.74 5.12 -1.16
N GLY A 167 7.15 4.70 -0.03
CA GLY A 167 6.72 5.62 1.03
C GLY A 167 7.89 6.43 1.61
N SER A 168 9.01 5.77 1.91
CA SER A 168 10.22 6.44 2.39
C SER A 168 10.81 7.39 1.35
N LEU A 169 10.80 7.02 0.07
CA LEU A 169 11.24 7.87 -1.04
C LEU A 169 10.36 9.11 -1.21
N ALA A 170 9.04 8.92 -1.24
CA ALA A 170 8.08 10.01 -1.37
C ALA A 170 8.21 10.99 -0.20
N ARG A 171 8.39 10.51 1.02
CA ARG A 171 8.65 11.36 2.19
C ARG A 171 9.98 12.10 2.06
N LEU A 172 11.06 11.42 1.69
CA LEU A 172 12.38 12.04 1.49
C LEU A 172 12.32 13.21 0.50
N ILE A 173 11.73 12.97 -0.67
CA ILE A 173 11.63 13.97 -1.74
C ILE A 173 10.71 15.12 -1.32
N ARG A 174 9.58 14.82 -0.67
CA ARG A 174 8.64 15.85 -0.20
C ARG A 174 9.28 16.78 0.83
N GLU A 175 9.95 16.24 1.84
CA GLU A 175 10.64 17.05 2.86
C GLU A 175 11.77 17.89 2.26
N ALA A 176 12.52 17.33 1.30
CA ALA A 176 13.58 18.07 0.60
C ALA A 176 13.00 19.19 -0.27
N ALA A 177 11.87 18.95 -0.95
CA ALA A 177 11.17 19.97 -1.72
C ALA A 177 10.64 21.09 -0.82
N LEU A 178 10.01 20.75 0.30
CA LEU A 178 9.53 21.73 1.28
C LEU A 178 10.68 22.59 1.81
N THR A 179 11.81 21.97 2.16
CA THR A 179 13.01 22.71 2.59
C THR A 179 13.48 23.69 1.50
N ALA A 180 13.54 23.23 0.24
CA ALA A 180 13.99 24.04 -0.88
C ALA A 180 13.07 25.22 -1.22
N ILE A 181 11.77 25.10 -0.94
CA ILE A 181 10.80 26.19 -1.06
C ILE A 181 11.00 27.19 0.09
N LEU A 182 11.11 26.68 1.32
CA LEU A 182 11.21 27.51 2.53
C LEU A 182 12.51 28.31 2.61
N ASP A 183 13.64 27.72 2.21
CA ASP A 183 14.93 28.42 2.12
C ASP A 183 15.08 29.22 0.80
N GLY A 184 14.05 29.16 -0.05
CA GLY A 184 13.96 29.83 -1.32
C GLY A 184 14.95 29.33 -2.36
N THR A 185 15.68 28.22 -2.15
CA THR A 185 16.66 27.65 -3.09
C THR A 185 16.01 27.07 -4.35
N GLU A 186 14.75 26.63 -4.26
CA GLU A 186 13.90 26.12 -5.34
C GLU A 186 14.54 24.99 -6.15
N LYS A 187 15.40 24.18 -5.51
CA LYS A 187 16.03 23.00 -6.11
C LYS A 187 16.43 21.98 -5.06
N ILE A 188 16.19 20.69 -5.33
CA ILE A 188 16.70 19.62 -4.48
C ILE A 188 18.16 19.31 -4.85
N THR A 189 19.02 19.25 -3.84
CA THR A 189 20.41 18.82 -3.96
C THR A 189 20.68 17.62 -3.07
N LYS A 190 21.82 16.95 -3.27
CA LYS A 190 22.27 15.89 -2.36
C LYS A 190 22.39 16.40 -0.91
N THR A 191 22.87 17.62 -0.70
CA THR A 191 22.95 18.25 0.62
C THR A 191 21.57 18.41 1.26
N THR A 192 20.58 18.86 0.49
CA THR A 192 19.19 18.95 0.96
C THR A 192 18.67 17.57 1.38
N LEU A 193 18.92 16.54 0.57
CA LEU A 193 18.52 15.16 0.85
C LEU A 193 19.24 14.59 2.09
N ASP A 194 20.52 14.90 2.31
CA ASP A 194 21.28 14.50 3.49
C ASP A 194 20.74 15.15 4.78
N GLY A 195 20.19 16.36 4.69
CA GLY A 195 19.57 17.08 5.81
C GLY A 195 18.24 16.49 6.28
N VAL A 196 17.51 15.80 5.41
CA VAL A 196 16.21 15.17 5.74
C VAL A 196 16.44 13.89 6.54
N ARG A 197 15.89 13.83 7.75
CA ARG A 197 15.86 12.61 8.56
C ARG A 197 14.75 11.68 8.09
N LEU A 198 15.06 10.40 7.92
CA LEU A 198 14.06 9.38 7.61
C LEU A 198 13.72 8.59 8.86
N ASP A 199 12.43 8.43 9.16
CA ASP A 199 11.92 7.67 10.32
C ASP A 199 12.58 6.28 10.46
N HIS A 200 12.59 5.77 11.69
CA HIS A 200 13.29 4.56 12.16
C HIS A 200 13.18 3.31 11.27
N GLN A 201 12.11 3.13 10.48
CA GLN A 201 11.99 1.97 9.59
C GLN A 201 12.98 1.99 8.42
N ALA A 202 13.49 3.16 7.99
CA ALA A 202 14.51 3.27 6.95
C ALA A 202 15.95 3.04 7.48
N GLU A 203 16.16 3.13 8.79
CA GLU A 203 17.48 3.09 9.43
C GLU A 203 17.94 1.70 9.86
N THR A 204 17.08 0.67 9.78
CA THR A 204 17.43 -0.72 10.16
C THR A 204 18.44 -1.41 9.22
N HIS A 205 18.89 -0.72 8.16
CA HIS A 205 20.11 -1.11 7.43
C HIS A 205 21.24 -0.10 7.71
N PRO A 206 22.19 -0.40 8.60
CA PRO A 206 23.33 0.47 8.85
C PRO A 206 24.19 0.53 7.59
N THR A 207 24.35 1.74 7.04
CA THR A 207 25.36 2.03 6.03
C THR A 207 26.75 1.83 6.66
N PRO A 208 27.72 1.16 6.01
CA PRO A 208 29.09 1.15 6.52
C PRO A 208 29.64 2.58 6.45
N ARG A 209 29.93 3.19 7.62
CA ARG A 209 30.66 4.46 7.68
C ARG A 209 32.04 4.28 7.02
N PRO A 210 32.53 5.23 6.20
CA PRO A 210 33.90 5.20 5.73
C PRO A 210 34.86 5.26 6.93
N ARG A 211 35.77 4.29 7.03
CA ARG A 211 36.82 4.27 8.06
C ARG A 211 37.60 5.59 8.00
N ALA A 212 37.61 6.32 9.11
CA ALA A 212 38.51 7.45 9.29
C ALA A 212 39.97 6.98 9.07
N ARG A 213 40.69 7.67 8.18
CA ARG A 213 42.12 7.48 7.97
C ARG A 213 42.86 7.64 9.31
N ARG A 214 43.49 6.57 9.81
CA ARG A 214 44.51 6.66 10.84
C ARG A 214 45.62 7.55 10.31
N GLN A 215 45.81 8.71 10.93
CA GLN A 215 47.05 9.46 10.80
C GLN A 215 48.15 8.64 11.48
N ALA A 216 49.15 8.25 10.70
CA ALA A 216 50.38 7.69 11.23
C ALA A 216 51.23 8.85 11.80
N ARG A 217 51.67 8.70 13.05
CA ARG A 217 52.87 9.33 13.59
C ARG A 217 53.84 8.21 13.91
#